data_AF-A0A4C1ZU96-F1
#
_entry.id   AF-A0A4C1ZU96-F1
#
_cell.length_a   1.000
_cell.length_b   1.000
_cell.length_c   1.000
_cell.angle_alpha   90.00
_cell.angle_beta   90.00
_cell.angle_gamma   90.00
#
_symmetry.space_group_name_H-M   'P 1'
#
loop_
_entity.id
_entity.type
_entity.pdbx_description
1 polymer ?
#
loop_
_entity_poly.entity_id
_entity_poly.type
_entity_poly.pdbx_seq_one_letter_code
_entity_poly.pdbx_strand_id
1 'polypeptide(L)'
;MLLGHGCFRAYLHRFKHDDSPECPSCSGVIEDTEHAFFKCPRFSQKREELKLVLNQNIQPETIVDAMLTSEASWNATITFAAEVLIDLRSIERRRANDAN
;
A
#
# COMPACT_ATOMS: atom_id res chain seq x y z
N MET A 1 -5.73 -6.37 -5.59
CA MET A 1 -4.79 -5.35 -5.06
C MET A 1 -5.40 -3.95 -5.15
N LEU A 2 -5.84 -3.50 -6.34
CA LEU A 2 -6.42 -2.15 -6.53
C LEU A 2 -7.87 -1.95 -6.03
N LEU A 3 -8.60 -3.02 -5.76
CA LEU A 3 -10.03 -2.96 -5.38
C LEU A 3 -10.26 -2.83 -3.86
N GLY A 4 -9.27 -2.46 -3.06
CA GLY A 4 -9.44 -2.34 -1.60
C GLY A 4 -9.41 -3.66 -0.82
N HIS A 5 -9.39 -4.82 -1.49
CA HIS A 5 -9.32 -6.12 -0.81
C HIS A 5 -7.89 -6.44 -0.35
N GLY A 6 -7.75 -6.90 0.91
CA GLY A 6 -6.48 -7.38 1.45
C GLY A 6 -6.27 -7.02 2.93
N CYS A 7 -5.00 -6.88 3.31
CA CYS A 7 -4.54 -6.55 4.66
C CYS A 7 -4.66 -5.06 5.03
N PHE A 8 -5.47 -4.30 4.30
CA PHE A 8 -5.77 -2.90 4.58
C PHE A 8 -6.76 -2.79 5.74
N ARG A 9 -6.49 -1.93 6.73
CA ARG A 9 -7.38 -1.80 7.89
C ARG A 9 -8.80 -1.39 7.51
N ALA A 10 -8.98 -0.56 6.49
CA ALA A 10 -10.31 -0.21 5.99
C ALA A 10 -11.13 -1.46 5.59
N TYR A 11 -10.47 -2.43 4.95
CA TYR A 11 -11.09 -3.69 4.55
C TYR A 11 -11.32 -4.62 5.74
N LEU A 12 -10.32 -4.79 6.60
CA LEU A 12 -10.41 -5.68 7.75
C LEU A 12 -11.47 -5.20 8.75
N HIS A 13 -11.53 -3.90 9.05
CA HIS A 13 -12.54 -3.31 9.92
C HIS A 13 -13.96 -3.50 9.38
N ARG A 14 -14.17 -3.42 8.06
CA ARG A 14 -15.49 -3.68 7.43
C ARG A 14 -16.04 -5.06 7.79
N PHE A 15 -15.17 -6.05 7.99
CA PHE A 15 -15.53 -7.42 8.38
C PHE A 15 -15.25 -7.73 9.86
N LYS A 16 -14.99 -6.71 10.68
CA LYS A 16 -14.71 -6.82 12.12
C LYS A 16 -13.47 -7.67 12.45
N HIS A 17 -12.48 -7.68 11.56
CA HIS A 17 -11.17 -8.31 11.80
C HIS A 17 -10.13 -7.34 12.37
N ASP A 18 -10.44 -6.04 12.44
CA ASP A 18 -9.59 -5.03 13.05
C ASP A 18 -10.50 -4.00 13.75
N ASP A 19 -10.04 -3.43 14.86
CA ASP A 19 -10.85 -2.56 15.73
C ASP A 19 -11.03 -1.14 15.17
N SER A 20 -10.20 -0.76 14.20
CA SER A 20 -10.27 0.57 13.57
C SER A 20 -9.81 0.53 12.11
N PRO A 21 -10.45 1.31 11.22
CA PRO A 21 -10.04 1.43 9.83
C PRO A 21 -8.84 2.37 9.62
N GLU A 22 -8.40 3.08 10.66
CA GLU A 22 -7.40 4.15 10.58
C GLU A 22 -5.97 3.63 10.45
N CYS A 23 -5.13 4.34 9.71
CA CYS A 23 -3.71 4.08 9.59
C CYS A 23 -2.98 4.36 10.91
N PRO A 24 -2.19 3.41 11.44
CA PRO A 24 -1.48 3.61 12.71
C PRO A 24 -0.44 4.74 12.69
N SER A 25 0.04 5.11 11.50
CA SER A 25 1.04 6.16 11.31
C SER A 25 0.44 7.48 10.82
N CYS A 26 -0.87 7.54 10.57
CA CYS A 26 -1.56 8.73 10.07
C CYS A 26 -2.88 8.91 10.82
N SER A 27 -2.83 9.68 11.90
CA SER A 27 -3.99 9.93 12.76
C SER A 27 -5.18 10.47 11.97
N GLY A 28 -6.36 9.86 12.14
CA GLY A 28 -7.59 10.26 11.47
C GLY A 28 -7.66 9.93 9.97
N VAL A 29 -6.68 9.21 9.42
CA VAL A 29 -6.65 8.83 8.00
C VAL A 29 -6.98 7.35 7.85
N ILE A 30 -7.95 7.03 7.01
CA ILE A 30 -8.33 5.66 6.69
C ILE A 30 -7.20 4.96 5.92
N GLU A 31 -6.81 3.76 6.35
CA GLU A 31 -5.84 2.93 5.63
C GLU A 31 -6.57 2.11 4.54
N ASP A 32 -6.83 2.75 3.41
CA ASP A 32 -7.26 2.11 2.17
C ASP A 32 -6.08 1.91 1.20
N THR A 33 -6.37 1.34 0.03
CA THR A 33 -5.37 1.09 -1.02
C THR A 33 -4.71 2.40 -1.49
N GLU A 34 -5.48 3.46 -1.70
CA GLU A 34 -4.95 4.73 -2.20
C GLU A 34 -4.00 5.36 -1.17
N HIS A 35 -4.42 5.41 0.09
CA HIS A 35 -3.58 5.88 1.16
C HIS A 35 -2.31 5.06 1.27
N ALA A 36 -2.42 3.73 1.37
CA ALA A 36 -1.27 2.84 1.53
C ALA A 36 -0.23 3.03 0.40
N PHE A 37 -0.67 2.97 -0.85
CA PHE A 37 0.27 3.03 -1.97
C PHE A 37 0.81 4.44 -2.22
N PHE A 38 -0.02 5.49 -2.15
CA PHE A 38 0.36 6.80 -2.68
C PHE A 38 0.65 7.87 -1.62
N LYS A 39 0.12 7.73 -0.39
CA LYS A 39 0.16 8.80 0.62
C LYS A 39 0.87 8.41 1.91
N CYS A 40 0.82 7.14 2.31
CA CYS A 40 1.22 6.69 3.63
C CYS A 40 2.74 6.85 3.85
N PRO A 41 3.20 7.59 4.89
CA PRO A 41 4.62 7.83 5.14
C PRO A 41 5.45 6.56 5.36
N ARG A 42 4.84 5.46 5.83
CA ARG A 42 5.52 4.16 6.01
C ARG A 42 6.18 3.65 4.73
N PHE A 43 5.61 3.99 3.58
CA PHE A 43 6.05 3.49 2.28
C PHE A 43 6.69 4.61 1.43
N SER A 44 7.05 5.75 2.04
CA SER A 44 7.64 6.89 1.33
C SER A 44 8.92 6.50 0.60
N GLN A 45 9.83 5.78 1.27
CA GLN A 45 11.09 5.32 0.67
C GLN A 45 10.85 4.43 -0.55
N LYS A 46 9.97 3.42 -0.42
CA LYS A 46 9.61 2.52 -1.52
C LYS A 46 8.99 3.26 -2.70
N ARG A 47 8.19 4.30 -2.42
CA ARG A 47 7.65 5.18 -3.46
C ARG A 47 8.75 5.97 -4.17
N GLU A 48 9.71 6.54 -3.44
CA GLU A 48 10.80 7.28 -4.05
C GLU A 48 11.67 6.38 -4.94
N GLU A 49 11.95 5.15 -4.50
CA GLU A 49 12.66 4.14 -5.30
C GLU A 49 11.90 3.84 -6.60
N LEU A 50 10.56 3.67 -6.54
CA LEU A 50 9.74 3.47 -7.73
C LEU A 50 9.76 4.69 -8.66
N LYS A 51 9.65 5.91 -8.12
CA LYS A 51 9.68 7.15 -8.92
C LYS A 51 10.99 7.30 -9.69
N LEU A 52 12.12 6.90 -9.11
CA LEU A 52 13.41 6.93 -9.79
C LEU A 52 13.43 6.02 -11.02
N VAL A 53 12.81 4.84 -10.94
CA VAL A 53 12.72 3.91 -12.07
C VAL A 53 11.73 4.40 -13.12
N LEU A 54 10.57 4.91 -12.70
CA LEU A 54 9.52 5.39 -13.61
C LEU A 54 9.80 6.76 -14.20
N ASN A 55 10.82 7.47 -13.68
CA ASN A 55 11.17 8.85 -14.02
C ASN A 55 9.97 9.82 -13.97
N GLN A 56 9.04 9.60 -13.04
CA GLN A 56 7.84 10.41 -12.84
C GLN A 56 7.25 10.20 -11.45
N ASN A 57 6.38 11.11 -11.02
CA ASN A 57 5.60 10.92 -9.81
C ASN A 57 4.55 9.82 -10.00
N ILE A 58 4.40 8.96 -8.99
CA ILE A 58 3.35 7.95 -8.97
C ILE A 58 2.03 8.57 -8.50
N GLN A 59 0.97 8.40 -9.28
CA GLN A 59 -0.40 8.77 -8.92
C GLN A 59 -1.33 7.59 -9.26
N PRO A 60 -2.48 7.46 -8.58
CA PRO A 60 -3.46 6.42 -8.90
C PRO A 60 -3.84 6.39 -10.38
N GLU A 61 -3.96 7.56 -11.00
CA GLU A 61 -4.40 7.72 -12.39
C GLU A 61 -3.29 7.42 -13.40
N THR A 62 -2.01 7.55 -13.01
CA THR A 62 -0.88 7.47 -13.95
C THR A 62 -0.07 6.19 -13.82
N ILE A 63 -0.19 5.45 -12.71
CA ILE A 63 0.68 4.30 -12.41
C ILE A 63 0.54 3.17 -13.43
N VAL A 64 -0.67 2.95 -13.96
CA VAL A 64 -0.93 1.91 -14.96
C VAL A 64 -0.27 2.26 -16.29
N ASP A 65 -0.40 3.51 -16.73
CA ASP A 65 0.26 3.95 -17.96
C ASP A 65 1.78 3.91 -17.80
N ALA A 66 2.29 4.37 -16.65
CA ALA A 66 3.72 4.35 -16.34
C ALA A 66 4.30 2.93 -16.34
N MET A 67 3.63 1.96 -15.71
CA MET A 67 4.13 0.58 -15.64
C MET A 67 4.14 -0.14 -16.99
N LEU A 68 3.32 0.30 -17.95
CA LEU A 68 3.23 -0.28 -19.29
C LEU A 68 4.28 0.27 -20.28
N THR A 69 5.08 1.26 -19.88
CA THR A 69 6.10 1.88 -20.74
C THR A 69 7.31 0.99 -21.02
N SER A 70 7.64 0.06 -20.12
CA SER A 70 8.76 -0.86 -20.28
C SER A 70 8.65 -2.05 -19.33
N GLU A 71 9.34 -3.15 -19.64
CA GLU A 71 9.43 -4.30 -18.74
C GLU A 71 10.09 -3.94 -17.39
N ALA A 72 11.07 -3.02 -17.40
CA ALA A 72 11.69 -2.51 -16.18
C ALA A 72 10.68 -1.75 -15.31
N SER A 73 9.86 -0.89 -15.91
CA SER A 73 8.78 -0.16 -15.23
C SER A 73 7.74 -1.10 -14.64
N TRP A 74 7.36 -2.13 -15.40
CA TRP A 74 6.44 -3.18 -14.95
C TRP A 74 7.01 -3.91 -13.72
N ASN A 75 8.24 -4.43 -13.82
CA ASN A 75 8.88 -5.20 -12.75
C ASN A 75 9.09 -4.35 -11.48
N ALA A 76 9.47 -3.08 -11.62
CA ALA A 76 9.60 -2.16 -10.50
C ALA A 76 8.26 -1.91 -9.82
N THR A 77 7.19 -1.70 -10.59
CA THR A 77 5.85 -1.47 -10.07
C THR A 77 5.31 -2.70 -9.32
N ILE A 78 5.49 -3.90 -9.88
CA ILE A 78 5.08 -5.16 -9.23
C ILE A 78 5.88 -5.41 -7.95
N THR A 79 7.19 -5.16 -7.97
CA THR A 79 8.06 -5.27 -6.79
C THR A 79 7.60 -4.34 -5.68
N PHE A 80 7.46 -3.05 -5.99
CA PHE A 80 6.93 -2.05 -5.05
C PHE A 80 5.60 -2.50 -4.46
N ALA A 81 4.69 -2.97 -5.31
CA ALA A 81 3.37 -3.35 -4.87
C ALA A 81 3.38 -4.57 -3.93
N ALA A 82 4.23 -5.56 -4.23
CA ALA A 82 4.44 -6.74 -3.40
C ALA A 82 5.04 -6.38 -2.03
N GLU A 83 6.05 -5.51 -1.99
CA GLU A 83 6.69 -5.10 -0.74
C GLU A 83 5.71 -4.41 0.22
N VAL A 84 4.91 -3.47 -0.29
CA VAL A 84 3.88 -2.80 0.51
C VAL A 84 2.88 -3.81 1.09
N LEU A 85 2.43 -4.78 0.29
CA LEU A 85 1.50 -5.80 0.79
C LEU A 85 2.12 -6.76 1.80
N ILE A 86 3.39 -7.15 1.60
CA ILE A 86 4.13 -8.00 2.54
C ILE A 86 4.24 -7.29 3.89
N ASP A 87 4.61 -6.01 3.88
CA ASP A 87 4.71 -5.20 5.09
C ASP A 87 3.34 -5.08 5.78
N LEU A 88 2.28 -4.73 5.03
CA LEU A 88 0.93 -4.63 5.59
C LEU A 88 0.45 -5.94 6.20
N ARG A 89 0.70 -7.08 5.54
CA ARG A 89 0.35 -8.41 6.05
C ARG A 89 1.15 -8.78 7.31
N SER A 90 2.43 -8.40 7.37
CA SER A 90 3.25 -8.58 8.56
C SER A 90 2.70 -7.79 9.75
N ILE A 91 2.32 -6.53 9.50
CA ILE A 91 1.73 -5.66 10.53
C ILE A 91 0.36 -6.20 10.97
N GLU A 92 -0.50 -6.61 10.04
CA GLU A 92 -1.79 -7.27 10.34
C GLU A 92 -1.60 -8.46 11.30
N ARG A 93 -0.69 -9.39 10.97
CA ARG A 93 -0.43 -10.58 11.79
C ARG A 93 0.07 -10.24 13.19
N ARG A 94 0.95 -9.24 13.32
CA ARG A 94 1.44 -8.78 14.64
C ARG A 94 0.28 -8.29 15.49
N ARG A 95 -0.59 -7.44 14.93
CA ARG A 95 -1.78 -6.93 15.64
C ARG A 95 -2.72 -8.05 16.05
N ALA A 96 -2.98 -9.01 15.16
CA ALA A 96 -3.85 -10.14 15.47
C ALA A 96 -3.30 -11.02 16.60
N ASN A 97 -1.97 -11.19 16.67
CA ASN A 97 -1.31 -11.91 17.75
C ASN A 97 -1.34 -11.13 19.08
N ASP A 98 -1.17 -9.81 19.03
CA ASP A 98 -1.18 -8.95 20.23
C ASP A 98 -2.60 -8.83 20.85
N ALA A 99 -3.65 -9.06 20.05
CA ALA A 99 -5.05 -9.00 20.47
C ALA A 99 -5.58 -10.31 21.11
N ASN A 100 -4.78 -11.39 21.09
CA ASN A 100 -5.16 -12.74 21.55
C ASN A 100 -4.39 -13.15 22.81
#